data_AF-A0A973L436-F1
#
_entry.id   AF-A0A973L436-F1
#
_cell.length_a   1.000
_cell.length_b   1.000
_cell.length_c   1.000
_cell.angle_alpha   90.00
_cell.angle_beta   90.00
_cell.angle_gamma   90.00
#
_symmetry.space_group_name_H-M   'P 1'
#
loop_
_entity.id
_entity.type
_entity.pdbx_description
1 polymer ?
#
loop_
_entity_poly.entity_id
_entity_poly.type
_entity_poly.pdbx_seq_one_letter_code
_entity_poly.pdbx_strand_id
1 'polypeptide(L)'
;MQLPSRKRLFSIGVAALAAIPLAILGPAAPSGAASSAGSTAKSCATPAKGQASCQALVRTDLVQAQAISPNATPSGYGPSSLQSAYNLPSATAGSGRTVAIVDAYDDPTAEADLAVYRSQFGLPACTTANGCFKKIDQNGGTTYPKKDGGWAEEISLDLDMVSAICPNCHILLVEAKTPSFANLGAAVNRAAATAGVVAISNSYGGSDASDASYGSYYNHPGIAVTASSGDSGYGASYPASSHYVTAVGGTTLSSASNSRGWTETAWSGAGSGCSAYNTALTGASSFGTGCSKRAEADVSAVANPSTGVAVYDSTAYQGYVGWMVFGGTSVSSPVIASVYALAGNTGSIDNNYPYTHSSSLWDVTSGSNGSCTTSQWCTARTGWDGPTGLGTPNGIGAF
;
A
#
# COMPACT_ATOMS: atom_id res chain seq x y z
N MET A 1 -44.62 94.06 8.38
CA MET A 1 -45.16 93.21 9.47
C MET A 1 -45.18 91.78 8.96
N GLN A 2 -44.04 91.09 9.05
CA GLN A 2 -43.82 89.76 8.49
C GLN A 2 -44.19 88.71 9.54
N LEU A 3 -45.21 87.90 9.25
CA LEU A 3 -45.58 86.72 10.03
C LEU A 3 -45.32 85.45 9.19
N PRO A 4 -44.91 84.33 9.81
CA PRO A 4 -44.04 83.36 9.15
C PRO A 4 -44.79 82.18 8.52
N SER A 5 -44.22 81.73 7.41
CA SER A 5 -44.52 80.48 6.70
C SER A 5 -44.29 79.26 7.61
N ARG A 6 -45.37 78.51 7.89
CA ARG A 6 -45.29 77.12 8.37
C ARG A 6 -45.62 76.17 7.20
N LYS A 7 -44.59 75.76 6.46
CA LYS A 7 -44.65 74.59 5.57
C LYS A 7 -44.69 73.33 6.45
N ARG A 8 -45.80 72.60 6.45
CA ARG A 8 -45.88 71.23 6.96
C ARG A 8 -45.23 70.32 5.92
N LEU A 9 -44.03 69.83 6.19
CA LEU A 9 -43.45 68.70 5.47
C LEU A 9 -44.16 67.42 5.93
N PHE A 10 -44.76 66.71 4.98
CA PHE A 10 -45.15 65.32 5.16
C PHE A 10 -43.86 64.48 5.17
N SER A 11 -43.47 63.97 6.34
CA SER A 11 -42.46 62.93 6.43
C SER A 11 -43.06 61.62 5.90
N ILE A 12 -42.64 61.21 4.70
CA ILE A 12 -42.85 59.85 4.22
C ILE A 12 -41.93 58.96 5.05
N GLY A 13 -42.49 58.25 6.03
CA GLY A 13 -41.81 57.19 6.73
C GLY A 13 -41.57 56.03 5.78
N VAL A 14 -40.36 55.93 5.22
CA VAL A 14 -39.89 54.70 4.58
C VAL A 14 -39.58 53.73 5.72
N ALA A 15 -40.52 52.84 6.02
CA ALA A 15 -40.23 51.65 6.81
C ALA A 15 -39.30 50.76 5.97
N ALA A 16 -38.00 50.79 6.27
CA ALA A 16 -37.08 49.79 5.78
C ALA A 16 -37.48 48.44 6.40
N LEU A 17 -38.19 47.60 5.65
CA LEU A 17 -38.26 46.18 5.96
C LEU A 17 -36.85 45.61 5.83
N ALA A 18 -36.19 45.36 6.95
CA ALA A 18 -35.04 44.48 7.00
C ALA A 18 -35.53 43.07 6.63
N ALA A 19 -35.35 42.69 5.37
CA ALA A 19 -35.50 41.30 4.95
C ALA A 19 -34.35 40.52 5.60
N ILE A 20 -34.64 39.83 6.70
CA ILE A 20 -33.78 38.80 7.26
C ILE A 20 -33.81 37.65 6.25
N PRO A 21 -32.70 37.28 5.59
CA PRO A 21 -32.69 36.07 4.79
C PRO A 21 -32.85 34.90 5.76
N LEU A 22 -33.99 34.20 5.69
CA LEU A 22 -34.11 32.85 6.24
C LEU A 22 -33.10 31.99 5.47
N ALA A 23 -31.94 31.73 6.08
CA ALA A 23 -31.07 30.66 5.64
C ALA A 23 -31.83 29.35 5.80
N ILE A 24 -32.31 28.82 4.68
CA ILE A 24 -32.82 27.45 4.63
C ILE A 24 -31.61 26.56 4.91
N LEU A 25 -31.50 26.10 6.15
CA LEU A 25 -30.61 25.02 6.53
C LEU A 25 -31.05 23.80 5.72
N GLY A 26 -30.34 23.54 4.62
CA GLY A 26 -30.44 22.24 3.94
C GLY A 26 -30.13 21.12 4.94
N PRO A 27 -30.67 19.91 4.75
CA PRO A 27 -30.32 18.79 5.62
C PRO A 27 -28.80 18.68 5.66
N ALA A 28 -28.24 18.75 6.87
CA ALA A 28 -26.83 18.51 7.09
C ALA A 28 -26.50 17.17 6.42
N ALA A 29 -25.52 17.17 5.51
CA ALA A 29 -24.95 15.94 5.01
C ALA A 29 -24.60 15.07 6.22
N PRO A 30 -24.94 13.77 6.24
CA PRO A 30 -24.51 12.91 7.32
C PRO A 30 -22.98 13.01 7.36
N SER A 31 -22.47 13.65 8.42
CA SER A 31 -21.07 13.55 8.80
C SER A 31 -20.79 12.05 8.86
N GLY A 32 -20.02 11.56 7.88
CA GLY A 32 -19.61 10.16 7.82
C GLY A 32 -19.08 9.81 9.20
N ALA A 33 -19.78 8.90 9.88
CA ALA A 33 -19.33 8.44 11.18
C ALA A 33 -17.88 7.99 10.98
N ALA A 34 -16.95 8.63 11.70
CA ALA A 34 -15.60 8.11 11.81
C ALA A 34 -15.75 6.67 12.30
N SER A 35 -15.52 5.69 11.42
CA SER A 35 -15.40 4.31 11.83
C SER A 35 -14.36 4.32 12.94
N SER A 36 -14.72 3.88 14.15
CA SER A 36 -13.75 3.70 15.22
C SER A 36 -12.59 2.90 14.63
N ALA A 37 -11.38 3.47 14.63
CA ALA A 37 -10.20 2.79 14.13
C ALA A 37 -10.11 1.44 14.85
N GLY A 38 -10.21 0.35 14.10
CA GLY A 38 -10.18 -0.98 14.69
C GLY A 38 -8.86 -1.20 15.41
N SER A 39 -8.88 -1.96 16.51
CA SER A 39 -7.64 -2.29 17.23
C SER A 39 -6.73 -3.12 16.34
N THR A 40 -5.43 -2.83 16.36
CA THR A 40 -4.43 -3.51 15.51
C THR A 40 -3.21 -3.90 16.32
N ALA A 41 -2.48 -4.91 15.84
CA ALA A 41 -1.18 -5.33 16.36
C ALA A 41 -0.19 -5.50 15.19
N LYS A 42 1.10 -5.26 15.47
CA LYS A 42 2.17 -5.59 14.53
C LYS A 42 2.44 -7.09 14.58
N SER A 43 2.54 -7.73 13.42
CA SER A 43 2.92 -9.14 13.34
C SER A 43 4.40 -9.34 13.71
N CYS A 44 5.28 -8.51 13.16
CA CYS A 44 6.71 -8.60 13.45
C CYS A 44 7.16 -7.74 14.64
N ALA A 45 8.23 -8.23 15.29
CA ALA A 45 8.91 -7.50 16.34
C ALA A 45 9.65 -6.25 15.80
N THR A 46 9.74 -5.21 16.63
CA THR A 46 10.54 -4.02 16.33
C THR A 46 11.97 -4.40 15.95
N PRO A 47 12.51 -3.88 14.83
CA PRO A 47 13.80 -4.33 14.34
C PRO A 47 14.96 -3.76 15.17
N ALA A 48 16.02 -4.55 15.32
CA ALA A 48 17.29 -4.03 15.78
C ALA A 48 17.98 -3.20 14.68
N LYS A 49 18.99 -2.39 15.06
CA LYS A 49 19.78 -1.63 14.08
C LYS A 49 20.39 -2.55 13.02
N GLY A 50 20.21 -2.21 11.74
CA GLY A 50 20.68 -3.01 10.60
C GLY A 50 19.80 -4.20 10.23
N GLN A 51 18.64 -4.31 10.87
CA GLN A 51 17.58 -5.27 10.53
C GLN A 51 16.32 -4.52 10.09
N ALA A 52 15.45 -5.26 9.41
CA ALA A 52 14.11 -4.84 9.05
C ALA A 52 13.08 -5.56 9.93
N SER A 53 11.88 -5.00 10.01
CA SER A 53 10.67 -5.67 10.47
C SER A 53 9.72 -5.72 9.30
N CYS A 54 8.94 -6.79 9.20
CA CYS A 54 7.77 -6.77 8.35
C CYS A 54 6.77 -5.70 8.82
N GLN A 55 5.94 -5.20 7.91
CA GLN A 55 4.98 -4.11 8.17
C GLN A 55 3.52 -4.62 8.15
N ALA A 56 3.26 -5.92 8.34
CA ALA A 56 1.91 -6.42 8.51
C ALA A 56 1.29 -5.90 9.82
N LEU A 57 0.07 -5.37 9.69
CA LEU A 57 -0.79 -4.98 10.80
C LEU A 57 -2.07 -5.81 10.80
N VAL A 58 -2.19 -6.73 11.76
CA VAL A 58 -3.38 -7.56 11.96
C VAL A 58 -4.44 -6.81 12.77
N ARG A 59 -5.71 -6.94 12.39
CA ARG A 59 -6.86 -6.48 13.18
C ARG A 59 -7.12 -7.41 14.36
N THR A 60 -7.18 -6.85 15.57
CA THR A 60 -7.30 -7.60 16.83
C THR A 60 -8.68 -7.53 17.46
N ASP A 61 -9.57 -6.69 16.94
CA ASP A 61 -10.94 -6.49 17.40
C ASP A 61 -11.98 -7.34 16.65
N LEU A 62 -11.54 -8.11 15.64
CA LEU A 62 -12.42 -8.98 14.85
C LEU A 62 -12.43 -10.40 15.42
N VAL A 63 -13.61 -11.04 15.39
CA VAL A 63 -13.71 -12.47 15.69
C VAL A 63 -13.10 -13.24 14.52
N GLN A 64 -12.07 -14.02 14.81
CA GLN A 64 -11.41 -14.86 13.81
C GLN A 64 -12.32 -16.03 13.41
N ALA A 65 -12.44 -16.26 12.11
CA ALA A 65 -13.12 -17.44 11.59
C ALA A 65 -12.07 -18.50 11.25
N GLN A 66 -11.99 -19.54 12.09
CA GLN A 66 -11.13 -20.72 11.84
C GLN A 66 -11.59 -21.50 10.60
N ALA A 67 -12.90 -21.46 10.32
CA ALA A 67 -13.51 -21.95 9.10
C ALA A 67 -14.66 -21.00 8.74
N ILE A 68 -14.76 -20.64 7.47
CA ILE A 68 -15.92 -19.89 6.98
C ILE A 68 -16.95 -20.91 6.49
N SER A 69 -18.23 -20.69 6.76
CA SER A 69 -19.29 -21.50 6.16
C SER A 69 -19.14 -21.49 4.63
N PRO A 70 -19.41 -22.59 3.91
CA PRO A 70 -19.36 -22.60 2.46
C PRO A 70 -20.15 -21.41 1.89
N ASN A 71 -19.49 -20.57 1.08
CA ASN A 71 -20.02 -19.34 0.46
C ASN A 71 -20.14 -18.07 1.33
N ALA A 72 -19.66 -18.06 2.58
CA ALA A 72 -19.48 -16.78 3.28
C ALA A 72 -18.15 -16.13 2.85
N THR A 73 -18.18 -14.82 2.63
CA THR A 73 -16.97 -14.04 2.31
C THR A 73 -16.23 -13.70 3.61
N PRO A 74 -14.90 -13.89 3.69
CA PRO A 74 -14.12 -13.38 4.80
C PRO A 74 -14.30 -11.87 4.97
N SER A 75 -14.09 -11.36 6.18
CA SER A 75 -13.97 -9.92 6.40
C SER A 75 -12.76 -9.36 5.62
N GLY A 76 -12.84 -8.08 5.24
CA GLY A 76 -11.79 -7.40 4.48
C GLY A 76 -11.98 -7.48 2.96
N TYR A 77 -11.19 -6.71 2.23
CA TYR A 77 -11.20 -6.72 0.77
C TYR A 77 -10.55 -7.98 0.22
N GLY A 78 -11.23 -8.60 -0.76
CA GLY A 78 -10.69 -9.69 -1.58
C GLY A 78 -10.40 -9.24 -3.01
N PRO A 79 -10.08 -10.20 -3.91
CA PRO A 79 -9.59 -9.91 -5.26
C PRO A 79 -10.50 -8.99 -6.08
N SER A 80 -11.81 -9.27 -6.13
CA SER A 80 -12.75 -8.48 -6.94
C SER A 80 -12.82 -7.00 -6.52
N SER A 81 -12.78 -6.72 -5.21
CA SER A 81 -12.75 -5.36 -4.67
C SER A 81 -11.48 -4.63 -5.09
N LEU A 82 -10.32 -5.26 -4.91
CA LEU A 82 -9.02 -4.65 -5.22
C LEU A 82 -8.83 -4.42 -6.73
N GLN A 83 -9.19 -5.42 -7.55
CA GLN A 83 -9.12 -5.31 -9.01
C GLN A 83 -10.04 -4.22 -9.54
N SER A 84 -11.25 -4.09 -8.98
CA SER A 84 -12.19 -3.02 -9.32
C SER A 84 -11.68 -1.65 -8.89
N ALA A 85 -11.19 -1.52 -7.64
CA ALA A 85 -10.70 -0.26 -7.10
C ALA A 85 -9.57 0.35 -7.92
N TYR A 86 -8.70 -0.51 -8.47
CA TYR A 86 -7.52 -0.13 -9.23
C TYR A 86 -7.65 -0.31 -10.74
N ASN A 87 -8.85 -0.63 -11.25
CA ASN A 87 -9.15 -0.79 -12.67
C ASN A 87 -8.17 -1.76 -13.39
N LEU A 88 -7.93 -2.93 -12.78
CA LEU A 88 -6.85 -3.84 -13.19
C LEU A 88 -7.32 -4.89 -14.22
N PRO A 89 -6.50 -5.19 -15.24
CA PRO A 89 -6.80 -6.23 -16.24
C PRO A 89 -6.47 -7.66 -15.75
N SER A 90 -6.65 -7.93 -14.45
CA SER A 90 -6.19 -9.14 -13.76
C SER A 90 -6.70 -10.46 -14.34
N ALA A 91 -7.87 -10.44 -15.00
CA ALA A 91 -8.43 -11.61 -15.65
C ALA A 91 -7.66 -12.03 -16.91
N THR A 92 -6.92 -11.13 -17.56
CA THR A 92 -6.34 -11.34 -18.90
C THR A 92 -4.83 -11.12 -18.98
N ALA A 93 -4.25 -10.39 -18.04
CA ALA A 93 -2.82 -10.09 -18.00
C ALA A 93 -2.08 -10.98 -16.97
N GLY A 94 -0.74 -10.92 -16.99
CA GLY A 94 0.12 -11.57 -16.01
C GLY A 94 0.63 -12.97 -16.37
N SER A 95 0.03 -13.65 -17.35
CA SER A 95 0.47 -14.99 -17.75
C SER A 95 1.94 -15.03 -18.17
N GLY A 96 2.67 -16.04 -17.67
CA GLY A 96 4.10 -16.26 -17.98
C GLY A 96 5.06 -15.31 -17.26
N ARG A 97 4.55 -14.49 -16.33
CA ARG A 97 5.34 -13.57 -15.50
C ARG A 97 5.37 -14.09 -14.07
N THR A 98 6.48 -13.89 -13.38
CA THR A 98 6.65 -14.27 -11.97
C THR A 98 6.78 -13.02 -11.12
N VAL A 99 5.97 -12.95 -10.05
CA VAL A 99 6.16 -12.00 -8.96
C VAL A 99 6.87 -12.73 -7.82
N ALA A 100 7.97 -12.18 -7.36
CA ALA A 100 8.70 -12.71 -6.22
C ALA A 100 8.35 -11.95 -4.93
N ILE A 101 8.31 -12.68 -3.83
CA ILE A 101 8.16 -12.17 -2.47
C ILE A 101 9.45 -12.53 -1.73
N VAL A 102 10.02 -11.54 -1.06
CA VAL A 102 11.23 -11.70 -0.25
C VAL A 102 10.92 -11.36 1.19
N ASP A 103 11.00 -12.36 2.06
CA ASP A 103 10.73 -12.23 3.48
C ASP A 103 11.76 -12.97 4.32
N ALA A 104 11.83 -12.66 5.62
CA ALA A 104 12.69 -13.37 6.54
C ALA A 104 12.00 -14.56 7.19
N TYR A 105 12.78 -15.56 7.59
CA TYR A 105 12.31 -16.78 8.26
C TYR A 105 11.37 -17.62 7.39
N ASP A 106 10.86 -18.70 7.98
CA ASP A 106 10.10 -19.74 7.29
C ASP A 106 8.61 -19.62 7.61
N ASP A 107 7.79 -19.60 6.56
CA ASP A 107 6.36 -19.92 6.60
C ASP A 107 6.15 -21.37 6.15
N PRO A 108 6.02 -22.34 7.09
CA PRO A 108 5.90 -23.74 6.73
C PRO A 108 4.55 -24.10 6.08
N THR A 109 3.53 -23.24 6.15
CA THR A 109 2.17 -23.51 5.65
C THR A 109 1.81 -22.73 4.39
N ALA A 110 2.69 -21.84 3.92
CA ALA A 110 2.56 -21.00 2.72
C ALA A 110 1.74 -21.63 1.55
N GLU A 111 2.13 -22.80 1.03
CA GLU A 111 1.43 -23.39 -0.13
C GLU A 111 0.01 -23.87 0.22
N ALA A 112 -0.18 -24.41 1.42
CA ALA A 112 -1.48 -24.88 1.88
C ALA A 112 -2.44 -23.70 2.14
N ASP A 113 -1.93 -22.63 2.72
CA ASP A 113 -2.69 -21.41 3.03
C ASP A 113 -3.07 -20.66 1.74
N LEU A 114 -2.12 -20.52 0.82
CA LEU A 114 -2.35 -20.01 -0.53
C LEU A 114 -3.45 -20.78 -1.27
N ALA A 115 -3.51 -22.12 -1.10
CA ALA A 115 -4.55 -22.93 -1.71
C ALA A 115 -5.94 -22.64 -1.11
N VAL A 116 -6.03 -22.41 0.20
CA VAL A 116 -7.29 -22.02 0.86
C VAL A 116 -7.77 -20.66 0.35
N TYR A 117 -6.88 -19.66 0.32
CA TYR A 117 -7.21 -18.33 -0.18
C TYR A 117 -7.74 -18.38 -1.62
N ARG A 118 -6.97 -19.02 -2.51
CA ARG A 118 -7.31 -19.08 -3.93
C ARG A 118 -8.61 -19.87 -4.16
N SER A 119 -8.84 -20.96 -3.43
CA SER A 119 -10.10 -21.69 -3.51
C SER A 119 -11.29 -20.85 -3.02
N GLN A 120 -11.15 -20.10 -1.92
CA GLN A 120 -12.21 -19.26 -1.37
C GLN A 120 -12.66 -18.18 -2.35
N PHE A 121 -11.72 -17.60 -3.12
CA PHE A 121 -12.01 -16.55 -4.08
C PHE A 121 -12.16 -17.04 -5.53
N GLY A 122 -12.21 -18.36 -5.75
CA GLY A 122 -12.41 -18.95 -7.08
C GLY A 122 -11.26 -18.67 -8.06
N LEU A 123 -10.04 -18.47 -7.56
CA LEU A 123 -8.83 -18.27 -8.36
C LEU A 123 -8.24 -19.62 -8.80
N PRO A 124 -7.55 -19.71 -9.96
CA PRO A 124 -6.90 -20.94 -10.40
C PRO A 124 -5.92 -21.47 -9.36
N ALA A 125 -5.76 -22.79 -9.19
CA ALA A 125 -4.80 -23.31 -8.22
C ALA A 125 -3.36 -22.85 -8.53
N CYS A 126 -2.60 -22.45 -7.50
CA CYS A 126 -1.19 -22.10 -7.64
C CYS A 126 -0.36 -22.98 -6.71
N THR A 127 0.29 -24.00 -7.27
CA THR A 127 0.97 -25.03 -6.49
C THR A 127 2.38 -25.28 -7.01
N THR A 128 3.21 -25.90 -6.18
CA THR A 128 4.51 -26.45 -6.60
C THR A 128 4.31 -27.49 -7.70
N ALA A 129 3.28 -28.32 -7.57
CA ALA A 129 3.00 -29.41 -8.51
C ALA A 129 2.62 -28.93 -9.92
N ASN A 130 1.90 -27.81 -10.06
CA ASN A 130 1.56 -27.23 -11.36
C ASN A 130 2.55 -26.15 -11.84
N GLY A 131 3.62 -25.92 -11.07
CA GLY A 131 4.67 -24.95 -11.39
C GLY A 131 4.26 -23.49 -11.21
N CYS A 132 3.06 -23.21 -10.70
CA CYS A 132 2.63 -21.84 -10.43
C CYS A 132 3.35 -21.25 -9.22
N PHE A 133 3.47 -22.02 -8.14
CA PHE A 133 4.14 -21.60 -6.91
C PHE A 133 5.53 -22.23 -6.81
N LYS A 134 6.49 -21.47 -6.29
CA LYS A 134 7.80 -21.99 -5.92
C LYS A 134 8.26 -21.33 -4.63
N LYS A 135 8.71 -22.15 -3.68
CA LYS A 135 9.33 -21.71 -2.44
C LYS A 135 10.80 -22.11 -2.42
N ILE A 136 11.69 -21.20 -2.04
CA ILE A 136 13.12 -21.43 -1.90
C ILE A 136 13.70 -20.64 -0.72
N ASP A 137 14.83 -21.09 -0.17
CA ASP A 137 15.67 -20.27 0.71
C ASP A 137 16.48 -19.23 -0.10
N GLN A 138 17.11 -18.26 0.58
CA GLN A 138 17.96 -17.24 -0.07
C GLN A 138 19.13 -17.80 -0.91
N ASN A 139 19.52 -19.05 -0.70
CA ASN A 139 20.55 -19.75 -1.48
C ASN A 139 19.94 -20.62 -2.59
N GLY A 140 18.63 -20.51 -2.84
CA GLY A 140 17.89 -21.24 -3.86
C GLY A 140 17.66 -22.72 -3.56
N GLY A 141 17.92 -23.14 -2.33
CA GLY A 141 17.65 -24.49 -1.85
C GLY A 141 16.28 -24.61 -1.20
N THR A 142 16.05 -25.77 -0.59
CA THR A 142 14.86 -26.07 0.23
C THR A 142 15.24 -26.31 1.69
N THR A 143 16.40 -25.79 2.12
CA THR A 143 16.80 -25.81 3.53
C THR A 143 16.34 -24.51 4.16
N TYR A 144 15.04 -24.45 4.42
CA TYR A 144 14.38 -23.25 4.88
C TYR A 144 14.92 -22.81 6.25
N PRO A 145 14.87 -21.49 6.54
CA PRO A 145 15.27 -20.97 7.84
C PRO A 145 14.34 -21.44 8.96
N LYS A 146 14.61 -20.98 10.19
CA LYS A 146 13.69 -21.30 11.31
C LYS A 146 12.33 -20.65 11.04
N LYS A 147 11.26 -21.32 11.47
CA LYS A 147 9.92 -20.73 11.51
C LYS A 147 9.88 -19.50 12.43
N ASP A 148 9.16 -18.46 12.01
CA ASP A 148 8.78 -17.33 12.84
C ASP A 148 7.33 -16.95 12.52
N GLY A 149 6.46 -16.91 13.54
CA GLY A 149 5.02 -16.73 13.30
C GLY A 149 4.64 -15.34 12.80
N GLY A 150 5.37 -14.29 13.20
CA GLY A 150 5.07 -12.94 12.74
C GLY A 150 5.43 -12.74 11.26
N TRP A 151 6.52 -13.39 10.83
CA TRP A 151 6.89 -13.41 9.42
C TRP A 151 6.06 -14.40 8.59
N ALA A 152 5.52 -15.47 9.20
CA ALA A 152 4.58 -16.35 8.51
C ALA A 152 3.27 -15.61 8.15
N GLU A 153 2.74 -14.80 9.07
CA GLU A 153 1.59 -13.93 8.79
C GLU A 153 1.89 -12.94 7.64
N GLU A 154 3.09 -12.36 7.61
CA GLU A 154 3.54 -11.48 6.51
C GLU A 154 3.62 -12.21 5.17
N ILE A 155 4.28 -13.38 5.15
CA ILE A 155 4.44 -14.17 3.93
C ILE A 155 3.07 -14.54 3.36
N SER A 156 2.15 -14.99 4.22
CA SER A 156 0.78 -15.30 3.81
C SER A 156 0.04 -14.07 3.25
N LEU A 157 0.18 -12.90 3.89
CA LEU A 157 -0.35 -11.63 3.38
C LEU A 157 0.18 -11.32 1.98
N ASP A 158 1.49 -11.39 1.78
CA ASP A 158 2.14 -11.08 0.52
C ASP A 158 1.70 -12.03 -0.59
N LEU A 159 1.66 -13.34 -0.32
CA LEU A 159 1.20 -14.39 -1.24
C LEU A 159 -0.26 -14.20 -1.66
N ASP A 160 -1.12 -13.86 -0.71
CA ASP A 160 -2.54 -13.61 -0.93
C ASP A 160 -2.74 -12.34 -1.77
N MET A 161 -1.96 -11.29 -1.53
CA MET A 161 -2.05 -10.05 -2.32
C MET A 161 -1.56 -10.24 -3.75
N VAL A 162 -0.48 -11.00 -3.98
CA VAL A 162 -0.07 -11.37 -5.35
C VAL A 162 -1.18 -12.17 -6.03
N SER A 163 -1.79 -13.14 -5.33
CA SER A 163 -2.92 -13.90 -5.86
C SER A 163 -4.12 -13.04 -6.20
N ALA A 164 -4.44 -12.07 -5.34
CA ALA A 164 -5.56 -11.17 -5.51
C ALA A 164 -5.40 -10.26 -6.73
N ILE A 165 -4.19 -9.77 -6.98
CA ILE A 165 -3.94 -8.78 -8.01
C ILE A 165 -3.53 -9.42 -9.34
N CYS A 166 -2.63 -10.40 -9.34
CA CYS A 166 -2.17 -11.09 -10.53
C CYS A 166 -2.44 -12.61 -10.45
N PRO A 167 -3.71 -13.05 -10.57
CA PRO A 167 -4.07 -14.46 -10.40
C PRO A 167 -3.44 -15.39 -11.47
N ASN A 168 -3.00 -14.83 -12.60
CA ASN A 168 -2.33 -15.55 -13.69
C ASN A 168 -0.79 -15.51 -13.62
N CYS A 169 -0.21 -14.77 -12.67
CA CYS A 169 1.23 -14.76 -12.45
C CYS A 169 1.67 -16.06 -11.76
N HIS A 170 2.90 -16.48 -12.01
CA HIS A 170 3.62 -17.38 -11.13
C HIS A 170 4.06 -16.62 -9.87
N ILE A 171 4.22 -17.33 -8.76
CA ILE A 171 4.62 -16.75 -7.47
C ILE A 171 5.89 -17.44 -6.99
N LEU A 172 6.92 -16.65 -6.68
CA LEU A 172 8.16 -17.11 -6.08
C LEU A 172 8.28 -16.57 -4.66
N LEU A 173 8.30 -17.44 -3.65
CA LEU A 173 8.67 -17.08 -2.28
C LEU A 173 10.15 -17.36 -2.05
N VAL A 174 10.91 -16.34 -1.64
CA VAL A 174 12.33 -16.45 -1.26
C VAL A 174 12.52 -16.08 0.21
N GLU A 175 12.87 -17.07 1.02
CA GLU A 175 13.02 -16.90 2.47
C GLU A 175 14.46 -16.61 2.88
N ALA A 176 14.67 -15.44 3.45
CA ALA A 176 15.92 -15.00 4.04
C ALA A 176 16.14 -15.61 5.42
N LYS A 177 17.39 -15.91 5.73
CA LYS A 177 17.79 -16.60 6.98
C LYS A 177 17.46 -15.80 8.24
N THR A 178 17.58 -14.48 8.17
CA THR A 178 17.29 -13.54 9.24
C THR A 178 16.81 -12.23 8.64
N PRO A 179 16.17 -11.34 9.42
CA PRO A 179 15.68 -10.05 8.92
C PRO A 179 16.78 -8.98 8.79
N SER A 180 18.06 -9.36 8.76
CA SER A 180 19.13 -8.39 8.47
C SER A 180 19.05 -7.93 7.01
N PHE A 181 19.36 -6.66 6.74
CA PHE A 181 19.41 -6.15 5.37
C PHE A 181 20.32 -6.96 4.44
N ALA A 182 21.41 -7.54 4.97
CA ALA A 182 22.29 -8.40 4.19
C ALA A 182 21.63 -9.71 3.74
N ASN A 183 20.88 -10.40 4.62
CA ASN A 183 20.21 -11.64 4.26
C ASN A 183 18.97 -11.39 3.38
N LEU A 184 18.19 -10.36 3.70
CA LEU A 184 17.07 -9.93 2.86
C LEU A 184 17.56 -9.51 1.47
N GLY A 185 18.61 -8.69 1.39
CA GLY A 185 19.22 -8.30 0.11
C GLY A 185 19.80 -9.47 -0.68
N ALA A 186 20.38 -10.48 -0.01
CA ALA A 186 20.80 -11.72 -0.68
C ALA A 186 19.61 -12.51 -1.25
N ALA A 187 18.46 -12.50 -0.57
CA ALA A 187 17.23 -13.08 -1.07
C ALA A 187 16.66 -12.28 -2.27
N VAL A 188 16.75 -10.94 -2.27
CA VAL A 188 16.41 -10.12 -3.45
C VAL A 188 17.26 -10.48 -4.66
N ASN A 189 18.58 -10.58 -4.49
CA ASN A 189 19.48 -11.03 -5.56
C ASN A 189 19.09 -12.42 -6.09
N ARG A 190 18.69 -13.34 -5.19
CA ARG A 190 18.24 -14.69 -5.58
C ARG A 190 16.93 -14.66 -6.35
N ALA A 191 15.97 -13.84 -5.93
CA ALA A 191 14.73 -13.60 -6.65
C ALA A 191 15.03 -13.08 -8.05
N ALA A 192 15.84 -12.02 -8.17
CA ALA A 192 16.21 -11.41 -9.44
C ALA A 192 16.95 -12.38 -10.39
N ALA A 193 17.73 -13.31 -9.85
CA ALA A 193 18.42 -14.33 -10.65
C ALA A 193 17.51 -15.49 -11.11
N THR A 194 16.24 -15.53 -10.66
CA THR A 194 15.31 -16.61 -11.01
C THR A 194 14.56 -16.27 -12.30
N ALA A 195 14.60 -17.20 -13.26
CA ALA A 195 13.97 -17.00 -14.57
C ALA A 195 12.47 -16.69 -14.45
N GLY A 196 12.02 -15.70 -15.23
CA GLY A 196 10.63 -15.25 -15.29
C GLY A 196 10.25 -14.21 -14.24
N VAL A 197 11.10 -13.92 -13.25
CA VAL A 197 10.86 -12.85 -12.28
C VAL A 197 10.90 -11.49 -12.98
N VAL A 198 9.78 -10.77 -12.91
CA VAL A 198 9.62 -9.42 -13.46
C VAL A 198 9.38 -8.37 -12.38
N ALA A 199 8.94 -8.80 -11.19
CA ALA A 199 8.73 -7.92 -10.05
C ALA A 199 9.11 -8.62 -8.74
N ILE A 200 9.60 -7.86 -7.76
CA ILE A 200 9.99 -8.33 -6.42
C ILE A 200 9.35 -7.41 -5.37
N SER A 201 8.49 -7.96 -4.51
CA SER A 201 7.93 -7.28 -3.34
C SER A 201 8.84 -7.42 -2.13
N ASN A 202 8.99 -6.32 -1.38
CA ASN A 202 9.71 -6.26 -0.11
C ASN A 202 8.84 -5.55 0.93
N SER A 203 8.03 -6.32 1.66
CA SER A 203 7.05 -5.81 2.63
C SER A 203 7.67 -5.62 4.03
N TYR A 204 8.87 -5.05 4.06
CA TYR A 204 9.65 -4.85 5.27
C TYR A 204 10.34 -3.49 5.27
N GLY A 205 10.66 -2.99 6.47
CA GLY A 205 11.39 -1.74 6.63
C GLY A 205 12.16 -1.64 7.93
N GLY A 206 13.14 -0.75 7.97
CA GLY A 206 13.94 -0.43 9.13
C GLY A 206 14.42 1.01 9.09
N SER A 207 15.41 1.34 9.92
CA SER A 207 16.00 2.69 9.89
C SER A 207 16.55 3.04 8.50
N ASP A 208 16.40 4.31 8.10
CA ASP A 208 17.01 4.84 6.87
C ASP A 208 18.49 4.45 6.77
N ALA A 209 18.91 4.05 5.57
CA ALA A 209 20.24 3.55 5.29
C ALA A 209 20.72 3.99 3.91
N SER A 210 22.04 3.96 3.69
CA SER A 210 22.64 4.39 2.44
C SER A 210 22.67 3.28 1.40
N ASP A 211 22.31 3.64 0.17
CA ASP A 211 22.50 2.80 -1.02
C ASP A 211 23.96 2.40 -1.25
N ALA A 212 24.92 3.18 -0.74
CA ALA A 212 26.33 2.78 -0.77
C ALA A 212 26.61 1.52 0.08
N SER A 213 25.75 1.20 1.06
CA SER A 213 25.86 0.01 1.89
C SER A 213 25.04 -1.16 1.37
N TYR A 214 23.81 -0.91 0.90
CA TYR A 214 22.85 -1.97 0.58
C TYR A 214 22.19 -1.84 -0.79
N GLY A 215 22.33 -0.71 -1.49
CA GLY A 215 21.59 -0.42 -2.72
C GLY A 215 21.88 -1.38 -3.86
N SER A 216 23.07 -1.99 -3.89
CA SER A 216 23.41 -3.02 -4.88
C SER A 216 22.52 -4.27 -4.81
N TYR A 217 21.90 -4.56 -3.65
CA TYR A 217 20.95 -5.67 -3.51
C TYR A 217 19.60 -5.40 -4.19
N TYR A 218 19.29 -4.15 -4.48
CA TYR A 218 17.99 -3.74 -5.04
C TYR A 218 18.11 -3.24 -6.48
N ASN A 219 19.35 -3.05 -6.97
CA ASN A 219 19.61 -2.57 -8.32
C ASN A 219 19.52 -3.70 -9.35
N HIS A 220 18.30 -3.97 -9.82
CA HIS A 220 18.01 -4.99 -10.83
C HIS A 220 17.27 -4.39 -12.03
N PRO A 221 17.98 -3.79 -13.00
CA PRO A 221 17.36 -3.26 -14.22
C PRO A 221 16.51 -4.31 -14.94
N GLY A 222 15.31 -3.92 -15.36
CA GLY A 222 14.34 -4.82 -16.00
C GLY A 222 13.40 -5.57 -15.05
N ILE A 223 13.62 -5.44 -13.74
CA ILE A 223 12.77 -6.00 -12.69
C ILE A 223 12.24 -4.84 -11.84
N ALA A 224 10.93 -4.78 -11.65
CA ALA A 224 10.33 -3.81 -10.73
C ALA A 224 10.56 -4.27 -9.29
N VAL A 225 11.28 -3.47 -8.49
CA VAL A 225 11.50 -3.76 -7.08
C VAL A 225 10.68 -2.79 -6.25
N THR A 226 9.74 -3.30 -5.47
CA THR A 226 8.87 -2.48 -4.61
C THR A 226 9.22 -2.66 -3.14
N ALA A 227 9.00 -1.62 -2.35
CA ALA A 227 9.21 -1.67 -0.91
C ALA A 227 8.15 -0.86 -0.16
N SER A 228 7.61 -1.44 0.92
CA SER A 228 6.68 -0.76 1.83
C SER A 228 7.32 0.47 2.48
N SER A 229 6.68 1.64 2.42
CA SER A 229 7.24 2.87 3.00
C SER A 229 7.22 2.91 4.54
N GLY A 230 6.49 1.99 5.18
CA GLY A 230 6.39 1.85 6.63
C GLY A 230 5.03 2.26 7.18
N ASP A 231 4.87 2.05 8.49
CA ASP A 231 3.55 2.05 9.14
C ASP A 231 3.52 2.89 10.43
N SER A 232 4.34 3.93 10.48
CA SER A 232 4.52 4.76 11.68
C SER A 232 4.57 6.25 11.37
N GLY A 233 3.92 6.65 10.26
CA GLY A 233 3.91 8.03 9.81
C GLY A 233 5.25 8.47 9.24
N TYR A 234 5.63 9.73 9.48
CA TYR A 234 6.85 10.30 8.91
C TYR A 234 8.14 9.77 9.54
N GLY A 235 9.01 9.25 8.67
CA GLY A 235 10.35 8.77 8.97
C GLY A 235 10.82 7.88 7.83
N ALA A 236 11.85 8.31 7.09
CA ALA A 236 12.38 7.53 5.96
C ALA A 236 12.75 6.10 6.39
N SER A 237 12.36 5.12 5.58
CA SER A 237 12.48 3.69 5.89
C SER A 237 13.27 2.99 4.80
N TYR A 238 14.34 2.26 5.16
CA TYR A 238 15.06 1.45 4.18
C TYR A 238 14.41 0.04 4.09
N PRO A 239 14.17 -0.53 2.90
CA PRO A 239 14.69 -0.13 1.59
C PRO A 239 13.81 0.85 0.79
N ALA A 240 12.63 1.25 1.24
CA ALA A 240 11.79 2.22 0.51
C ALA A 240 12.54 3.53 0.20
N SER A 241 13.45 3.95 1.07
CA SER A 241 14.30 5.13 0.88
C SER A 241 15.38 4.96 -0.19
N SER A 242 15.58 3.76 -0.75
CA SER A 242 16.55 3.47 -1.81
C SER A 242 16.14 4.12 -3.14
N HIS A 243 17.13 4.54 -3.92
CA HIS A 243 16.92 4.98 -5.31
C HIS A 243 16.49 3.83 -6.23
N TYR A 244 16.82 2.59 -5.88
CA TYR A 244 16.64 1.42 -6.74
C TYR A 244 15.28 0.74 -6.58
N VAL A 245 14.40 1.24 -5.71
CA VAL A 245 13.05 0.69 -5.53
C VAL A 245 11.97 1.72 -5.80
N THR A 246 10.78 1.23 -6.15
CA THR A 246 9.54 1.99 -6.02
C THR A 246 9.08 1.93 -4.55
N ALA A 247 9.08 3.06 -3.86
CA ALA A 247 8.52 3.18 -2.50
C ALA A 247 7.00 3.21 -2.55
N VAL A 248 6.37 2.32 -1.80
CA VAL A 248 4.92 2.14 -1.83
C VAL A 248 4.31 2.59 -0.50
N GLY A 249 3.57 3.69 -0.54
CA GLY A 249 2.83 4.23 0.60
C GLY A 249 1.45 3.61 0.75
N GLY A 250 0.60 4.25 1.56
CA GLY A 250 -0.64 3.65 2.03
C GLY A 250 -1.87 4.56 2.00
N THR A 251 -3.00 4.01 1.56
CA THR A 251 -4.30 4.70 1.55
C THR A 251 -5.32 4.02 2.46
N THR A 252 -6.34 4.79 2.81
CA THR A 252 -7.62 4.27 3.30
C THR A 252 -8.57 4.19 2.12
N LEU A 253 -8.84 2.97 1.64
CA LEU A 253 -9.73 2.71 0.52
C LEU A 253 -11.16 2.50 1.03
N SER A 254 -12.14 3.17 0.44
CA SER A 254 -13.56 3.01 0.77
C SER A 254 -14.39 2.94 -0.51
N SER A 255 -15.51 2.20 -0.46
CA SER A 255 -16.51 2.30 -1.53
C SER A 255 -17.14 3.69 -1.55
N ALA A 256 -17.55 4.13 -2.73
CA ALA A 256 -18.12 5.46 -2.93
C ALA A 256 -19.20 5.45 -4.02
N SER A 257 -20.17 6.35 -3.91
CA SER A 257 -21.20 6.58 -4.94
C SER A 257 -20.69 7.56 -6.01
N ASN A 258 -19.67 7.15 -6.77
CA ASN A 258 -19.09 7.91 -7.88
C ASN A 258 -18.81 6.97 -9.07
N SER A 259 -18.29 7.50 -10.19
CA SER A 259 -18.03 6.69 -11.40
C SER A 259 -16.95 5.61 -11.20
N ARG A 260 -15.98 5.84 -10.29
CA ARG A 260 -14.97 4.85 -9.91
C ARG A 260 -15.59 3.75 -9.03
N GLY A 261 -16.64 4.05 -8.26
CA GLY A 261 -17.19 3.19 -7.21
C GLY A 261 -16.37 3.20 -5.91
N TRP A 262 -15.28 3.98 -5.87
CA TRP A 262 -14.27 3.97 -4.81
C TRP A 262 -13.74 5.38 -4.55
N THR A 263 -13.20 5.58 -3.35
CA THR A 263 -12.48 6.79 -2.95
C THR A 263 -11.34 6.42 -2.01
N GLU A 264 -10.31 7.25 -1.96
CA GLU A 264 -9.15 7.05 -1.11
C GLU A 264 -8.77 8.35 -0.38
N THR A 265 -8.28 8.20 0.86
CA THR A 265 -7.55 9.24 1.59
C THR A 265 -6.19 8.69 2.02
N ALA A 266 -5.22 9.54 2.33
CA ALA A 266 -3.99 9.09 2.97
C ALA A 266 -4.33 8.30 4.25
N TRP A 267 -3.70 7.15 4.43
CA TRP A 267 -3.80 6.40 5.69
C TRP A 267 -2.95 7.07 6.76
N SER A 268 -3.51 7.23 7.96
CA SER A 268 -2.82 7.90 9.07
C SER A 268 -1.57 7.20 9.55
N GLY A 269 -1.42 5.89 9.28
CA GLY A 269 -0.20 5.13 9.56
C GLY A 269 0.81 5.11 8.42
N ALA A 270 0.44 5.54 7.20
CA ALA A 270 1.28 5.39 6.02
C ALA A 270 2.65 6.03 6.22
N GLY A 271 3.70 5.31 5.84
CA GLY A 271 5.07 5.78 5.91
C GLY A 271 5.31 6.86 4.85
N SER A 272 6.07 7.88 5.23
CA SER A 272 6.60 8.88 4.32
C SER A 272 7.94 9.38 4.82
N GLY A 273 8.73 10.04 3.98
CA GLY A 273 10.07 10.43 4.42
C GLY A 273 10.86 11.26 3.43
N CYS A 274 11.90 11.90 3.95
CA CYS A 274 13.00 12.43 3.16
C CYS A 274 14.28 11.75 3.64
N SER A 275 14.89 10.91 2.80
CA SER A 275 16.10 10.17 3.14
C SER A 275 17.24 11.12 3.49
N ALA A 276 18.01 10.77 4.52
CA ALA A 276 19.25 11.46 4.86
C ALA A 276 20.41 11.05 3.94
N TYR A 277 20.28 9.93 3.20
CA TYR A 277 21.39 9.32 2.47
C TYR A 277 21.20 9.37 0.96
N ASN A 278 20.06 8.91 0.46
CA ASN A 278 19.94 8.42 -0.91
C ASN A 278 19.59 9.51 -1.92
N THR A 279 20.01 9.29 -3.16
CA THR A 279 19.81 10.24 -4.26
C THR A 279 18.35 10.28 -4.69
N ALA A 280 17.81 11.48 -4.90
CA ALA A 280 16.46 11.65 -5.41
C ALA A 280 16.27 10.97 -6.79
N LEU A 281 15.05 10.51 -7.06
CA LEU A 281 14.64 10.16 -8.41
C LEU A 281 14.55 11.44 -9.25
N THR A 282 15.12 11.41 -10.45
CA THR A 282 15.11 12.58 -11.34
C THR A 282 13.70 13.00 -11.74
N GLY A 283 12.79 12.04 -11.94
CA GLY A 283 11.37 12.30 -12.25
C GLY A 283 10.66 13.08 -11.16
N ALA A 284 11.04 12.90 -9.89
CA ALA A 284 10.44 13.59 -8.75
C ALA A 284 10.80 15.09 -8.68
N SER A 285 11.81 15.54 -9.42
CA SER A 285 12.30 16.93 -9.36
C SER A 285 11.24 17.99 -9.70
N SER A 286 10.28 17.65 -10.58
CA SER A 286 9.22 18.56 -11.03
C SER A 286 7.96 18.51 -10.14
N PHE A 287 7.95 17.65 -9.12
CA PHE A 287 6.78 17.42 -8.28
C PHE A 287 6.84 18.17 -6.94
N GLY A 288 7.87 18.99 -6.75
CA GLY A 288 7.98 19.86 -5.58
C GLY A 288 7.94 19.08 -4.27
N THR A 289 8.69 17.98 -4.17
CA THR A 289 8.69 17.09 -3.00
C THR A 289 9.18 17.80 -1.73
N GLY A 290 9.98 18.86 -1.88
CA GLY A 290 10.60 19.59 -0.76
C GLY A 290 11.74 18.82 -0.10
N CYS A 291 12.07 17.62 -0.61
CA CYS A 291 13.21 16.82 -0.18
C CYS A 291 14.35 16.98 -1.20
N SER A 292 15.56 17.29 -0.73
CA SER A 292 16.76 17.40 -1.59
C SER A 292 17.38 16.04 -1.94
N LYS A 293 16.91 14.98 -1.28
CA LYS A 293 17.33 13.58 -1.42
C LYS A 293 16.12 12.73 -1.83
N ARG A 294 16.17 11.41 -1.64
CA ARG A 294 15.05 10.52 -1.94
C ARG A 294 13.85 10.82 -1.04
N ALA A 295 12.72 11.22 -1.63
CA ALA A 295 11.45 11.42 -0.94
C ALA A 295 10.56 10.17 -1.05
N GLU A 296 9.97 9.69 0.04
CA GLU A 296 9.00 8.59 0.04
C GLU A 296 7.59 9.15 0.29
N ALA A 297 6.53 8.58 -0.30
CA ALA A 297 6.49 7.45 -1.24
C ALA A 297 6.53 7.87 -2.73
N ASP A 298 6.61 6.92 -3.66
CA ASP A 298 6.47 7.17 -5.12
C ASP A 298 5.02 7.01 -5.57
N VAL A 299 4.37 5.93 -5.14
CA VAL A 299 2.96 5.58 -5.39
C VAL A 299 2.41 4.90 -4.14
N SER A 300 1.11 4.62 -4.11
CA SER A 300 0.47 3.93 -2.99
C SER A 300 -0.60 2.93 -3.42
N ALA A 301 -0.99 2.08 -2.49
CA ALA A 301 -2.21 1.27 -2.57
C ALA A 301 -2.86 1.18 -1.18
N VAL A 302 -3.90 0.35 -1.05
CA VAL A 302 -4.63 0.17 0.20
C VAL A 302 -3.68 -0.33 1.28
N ALA A 303 -3.78 0.27 2.46
CA ALA A 303 -2.95 -0.07 3.61
C ALA A 303 -3.70 0.04 4.94
N ASN A 304 -4.76 0.84 5.05
CA ASN A 304 -5.42 1.02 6.35
C ASN A 304 -6.09 -0.29 6.84
N PRO A 305 -5.70 -0.87 8.00
CA PRO A 305 -6.31 -2.11 8.51
C PRO A 305 -7.81 -1.98 8.85
N SER A 306 -8.31 -0.75 9.07
CA SER A 306 -9.74 -0.49 9.26
C SER A 306 -10.56 -0.78 8.00
N THR A 307 -9.93 -0.65 6.83
CA THR A 307 -10.43 -1.00 5.50
C THR A 307 -9.51 -2.04 4.86
N GLY A 308 -9.07 -3.01 5.68
CA GLY A 308 -8.00 -3.95 5.35
C GLY A 308 -8.42 -5.04 4.36
N VAL A 309 -7.47 -5.94 4.08
CA VAL A 309 -7.61 -7.05 3.15
C VAL A 309 -7.82 -8.36 3.89
N ALA A 310 -8.56 -9.28 3.28
CA ALA A 310 -8.69 -10.65 3.77
C ALA A 310 -7.38 -11.41 3.52
N VAL A 311 -6.87 -12.12 4.53
CA VAL A 311 -5.69 -12.99 4.45
C VAL A 311 -5.98 -14.28 5.19
N TYR A 312 -5.42 -15.40 4.72
CA TYR A 312 -5.48 -16.68 5.41
C TYR A 312 -4.07 -17.15 5.81
N ASP A 313 -3.88 -17.48 7.09
CA ASP A 313 -2.65 -18.12 7.59
C ASP A 313 -3.00 -19.17 8.64
N SER A 314 -2.56 -20.41 8.46
CA SER A 314 -2.77 -21.49 9.42
C SER A 314 -1.62 -21.69 10.41
N THR A 315 -0.53 -20.93 10.29
CA THR A 315 0.55 -20.88 11.27
C THR A 315 0.13 -20.07 12.50
N ALA A 316 -0.36 -20.77 13.53
CA ALA A 316 -0.83 -20.11 14.76
C ALA A 316 0.23 -19.18 15.41
N TYR A 317 -0.12 -17.91 15.59
CA TYR A 317 0.75 -16.88 16.15
C TYR A 317 -0.05 -15.86 16.97
N GLN A 318 0.42 -15.49 18.17
CA GLN A 318 -0.27 -14.56 19.08
C GLN A 318 -1.77 -14.83 19.34
N GLY A 319 -2.23 -16.08 19.19
CA GLY A 319 -3.64 -16.45 19.32
C GLY A 319 -4.47 -16.23 18.05
N TYR A 320 -3.82 -15.94 16.93
CA TYR A 320 -4.40 -15.80 15.60
C TYR A 320 -4.14 -17.03 14.73
N VAL A 321 -5.17 -17.49 14.01
CA VAL A 321 -5.11 -18.58 13.04
C VAL A 321 -6.34 -18.55 12.11
N GLY A 322 -6.15 -18.86 10.83
CA GLY A 322 -7.18 -18.90 9.80
C GLY A 322 -7.40 -17.54 9.15
N TRP A 323 -8.66 -17.16 8.96
CA TRP A 323 -9.01 -15.91 8.29
C TRP A 323 -8.86 -14.70 9.20
N MET A 324 -8.11 -13.72 8.70
CA MET A 324 -7.78 -12.47 9.38
C MET A 324 -7.93 -11.28 8.45
N VAL A 325 -7.91 -10.08 9.02
CA VAL A 325 -7.88 -8.83 8.27
C VAL A 325 -6.58 -8.11 8.55
N PHE A 326 -5.85 -7.81 7.48
CA PHE A 326 -4.57 -7.12 7.55
C PHE A 326 -4.62 -5.75 6.88
N GLY A 327 -3.73 -4.88 7.33
CA GLY A 327 -3.30 -3.69 6.61
C GLY A 327 -1.79 -3.51 6.78
N GLY A 328 -1.36 -2.26 6.77
CA GLY A 328 0.04 -1.88 6.62
C GLY A 328 0.43 -1.66 5.17
N THR A 329 1.50 -0.90 4.95
CA THR A 329 2.12 -0.74 3.63
C THR A 329 2.73 -2.05 3.11
N SER A 330 2.84 -3.06 3.99
CA SER A 330 3.00 -4.46 3.62
C SER A 330 1.95 -4.95 2.64
N VAL A 331 0.68 -4.54 2.76
CA VAL A 331 -0.35 -4.87 1.75
C VAL A 331 -0.05 -4.18 0.42
N SER A 332 0.43 -2.95 0.48
CA SER A 332 0.57 -2.12 -0.71
C SER A 332 1.73 -2.54 -1.60
N SER A 333 2.86 -2.97 -1.03
CA SER A 333 4.04 -3.43 -1.79
C SER A 333 3.72 -4.57 -2.80
N PRO A 334 3.18 -5.73 -2.39
CA PRO A 334 2.88 -6.85 -3.29
C PRO A 334 1.75 -6.51 -4.25
N VAL A 335 0.83 -5.61 -3.87
CA VAL A 335 -0.17 -5.07 -4.79
C VAL A 335 0.53 -4.35 -5.96
N ILE A 336 1.41 -3.39 -5.68
CA ILE A 336 2.11 -2.64 -6.72
C ILE A 336 3.09 -3.52 -7.52
N ALA A 337 3.81 -4.45 -6.88
CA ALA A 337 4.64 -5.41 -7.60
C ALA A 337 3.82 -6.22 -8.62
N SER A 338 2.60 -6.60 -8.23
CA SER A 338 1.67 -7.30 -9.11
C SER A 338 1.13 -6.39 -10.22
N VAL A 339 0.90 -5.10 -9.98
CA VAL A 339 0.52 -4.15 -11.05
C VAL A 339 1.64 -4.00 -12.10
N TYR A 340 2.90 -3.90 -11.68
CA TYR A 340 4.06 -3.97 -12.59
C TYR A 340 4.08 -5.28 -13.39
N ALA A 341 3.78 -6.41 -12.75
CA ALA A 341 3.69 -7.69 -13.45
C ALA A 341 2.47 -7.78 -14.38
N LEU A 342 1.36 -7.07 -14.14
CA LEU A 342 0.24 -6.98 -15.08
C LEU A 342 0.59 -6.10 -16.29
N ALA A 343 1.34 -5.02 -16.10
CA ALA A 343 1.85 -4.18 -17.19
C ALA A 343 2.86 -4.94 -18.06
N GLY A 344 3.92 -5.45 -17.41
CA GLY A 344 5.06 -6.22 -17.92
C GLY A 344 5.70 -5.71 -19.19
N ASN A 345 5.93 -4.41 -19.14
CA ASN A 345 6.94 -3.60 -19.78
C ASN A 345 8.16 -3.38 -18.85
N THR A 346 8.29 -4.09 -17.70
CA THR A 346 9.35 -3.88 -16.69
C THR A 346 10.77 -3.86 -17.28
N GLY A 347 11.00 -4.63 -18.35
CA GLY A 347 12.26 -4.64 -19.12
C GLY A 347 12.63 -3.31 -19.81
N SER A 348 11.73 -2.33 -19.85
CA SER A 348 11.88 -1.08 -20.59
C SER A 348 11.65 0.20 -19.75
N ILE A 349 11.45 0.04 -18.45
CA ILE A 349 11.12 1.15 -17.53
C ILE A 349 12.09 1.17 -16.35
N ASP A 350 12.05 2.26 -15.59
CA ASP A 350 12.79 2.44 -14.34
C ASP A 350 11.87 3.08 -13.27
N ASN A 351 12.42 3.36 -12.08
CA ASN A 351 11.65 3.97 -10.99
C ASN A 351 11.20 5.41 -11.26
N ASN A 352 11.68 6.08 -12.33
CA ASN A 352 11.17 7.38 -12.75
C ASN A 352 9.88 7.26 -13.58
N TYR A 353 9.53 6.06 -14.06
CA TYR A 353 8.41 5.86 -14.99
C TYR A 353 7.06 6.36 -14.45
N PRO A 354 6.66 6.11 -13.19
CA PRO A 354 5.40 6.65 -12.64
C PRO A 354 5.32 8.18 -12.70
N TYR A 355 6.44 8.88 -12.50
CA TYR A 355 6.51 10.35 -12.54
C TYR A 355 6.27 10.95 -13.93
N THR A 356 6.37 10.14 -14.99
CA THR A 356 6.04 10.58 -16.36
C THR A 356 4.65 10.12 -16.81
N HIS A 357 3.95 9.32 -15.99
CA HIS A 357 2.66 8.70 -16.29
C HIS A 357 1.63 8.93 -15.16
N SER A 358 1.76 10.03 -14.41
CA SER A 358 0.88 10.31 -13.27
C SER A 358 -0.60 10.45 -13.64
N SER A 359 -0.93 10.72 -14.90
CA SER A 359 -2.32 10.70 -15.39
C SER A 359 -2.98 9.32 -15.36
N SER A 360 -2.18 8.25 -15.24
CA SER A 360 -2.64 6.88 -15.06
C SER A 360 -2.73 6.46 -13.59
N LEU A 361 -2.78 7.45 -12.68
CA LEU A 361 -2.97 7.25 -11.24
C LEU A 361 -4.20 8.03 -10.76
N TRP A 362 -4.85 7.51 -9.72
CA TRP A 362 -5.83 8.24 -8.93
C TRP A 362 -5.09 9.07 -7.89
N ASP A 363 -5.06 10.39 -8.09
CA ASP A 363 -4.48 11.34 -7.16
C ASP A 363 -5.27 11.35 -5.83
N VAL A 364 -4.58 11.16 -4.71
CA VAL A 364 -5.18 11.13 -3.38
C VAL A 364 -4.95 12.47 -2.70
N THR A 365 -5.97 13.33 -2.71
CA THR A 365 -5.76 14.74 -2.37
C THR A 365 -6.16 15.12 -0.93
N SER A 366 -6.39 14.15 -0.05
CA SER A 366 -6.87 14.41 1.32
C SER A 366 -6.44 13.35 2.33
N GLY A 367 -6.41 13.72 3.60
CA GLY A 367 -5.88 12.89 4.69
C GLY A 367 -4.46 13.29 5.09
N SER A 368 -3.95 12.68 6.16
CA SER A 368 -2.62 12.95 6.69
C SER A 368 -2.09 11.77 7.48
N ASN A 369 -0.78 11.53 7.45
CA ASN A 369 -0.08 10.57 8.33
C ASN A 369 0.54 11.25 9.58
N GLY A 370 0.22 12.52 9.83
CA GLY A 370 0.69 13.25 10.99
C GLY A 370 0.85 14.75 10.74
N SER A 371 1.88 15.33 11.36
CA SER A 371 2.22 16.75 11.22
C SER A 371 3.73 16.87 11.02
N CYS A 372 4.13 17.61 9.98
CA CYS A 372 5.54 17.74 9.58
C CYS A 372 5.90 19.17 9.27
N THR A 373 7.19 19.49 9.40
CA THR A 373 7.73 20.83 9.12
C THR A 373 7.48 21.24 7.68
N THR A 374 7.70 20.33 6.73
CA THR A 374 7.24 20.46 5.35
C THR A 374 5.89 19.76 5.24
N SER A 375 4.80 20.51 5.12
CA SER A 375 3.43 19.98 5.20
C SER A 375 3.17 18.83 4.21
N GLN A 376 3.63 18.97 2.96
CA GLN A 376 3.41 17.96 1.91
C GLN A 376 4.12 16.62 2.16
N TRP A 377 5.01 16.52 3.16
CA TRP A 377 5.58 15.23 3.55
C TRP A 377 4.58 14.37 4.31
N CYS A 378 3.53 14.97 4.87
CA CYS A 378 2.64 14.28 5.81
C CYS A 378 1.17 14.50 5.52
N THR A 379 0.83 15.57 4.81
CA THR A 379 -0.54 15.90 4.41
C THR A 379 -0.70 15.70 2.92
N ALA A 380 -1.74 14.96 2.55
CA ALA A 380 -2.06 14.71 1.16
C ALA A 380 -2.53 15.97 0.44
N ARG A 381 -2.23 16.09 -0.86
CA ARG A 381 -2.59 17.26 -1.68
C ARG A 381 -2.68 16.87 -3.15
N THR A 382 -3.06 17.82 -4.01
CA THR A 382 -2.95 17.61 -5.46
C THR A 382 -1.50 17.38 -5.89
N GLY A 383 -1.28 16.36 -6.72
CA GLY A 383 0.03 15.97 -7.21
C GLY A 383 0.80 15.13 -6.17
N TRP A 384 2.12 15.28 -6.10
CA TRP A 384 2.90 14.49 -5.16
C TRP A 384 2.73 14.95 -3.72
N ASP A 385 2.53 13.99 -2.82
CA ASP A 385 2.68 14.11 -1.37
C ASP A 385 3.38 12.90 -0.76
N GLY A 386 3.83 13.03 0.49
CA GLY A 386 4.58 11.99 1.17
C GLY A 386 3.77 10.71 1.44
N PRO A 387 2.59 10.78 2.08
CA PRO A 387 1.84 9.56 2.43
C PRO A 387 1.38 8.74 1.23
N THR A 388 1.09 9.40 0.09
CA THR A 388 0.49 8.74 -1.07
C THR A 388 1.31 8.79 -2.36
N GLY A 389 2.45 9.47 -2.35
CA GLY A 389 3.27 9.64 -3.54
C GLY A 389 2.49 10.36 -4.63
N LEU A 390 2.45 9.76 -5.82
CA LEU A 390 1.67 10.22 -6.98
C LEU A 390 0.22 9.71 -6.97
N GLY A 391 -0.19 8.96 -5.94
CA GLY A 391 -1.51 8.34 -5.84
C GLY A 391 -1.49 6.83 -6.10
N THR A 392 -2.65 6.29 -6.46
CA THR A 392 -2.87 4.83 -6.59
C THR A 392 -3.16 4.40 -8.03
N PRO A 393 -3.03 3.11 -8.39
CA PRO A 393 -3.20 2.68 -9.77
C PRO A 393 -4.59 3.02 -10.35
N ASN A 394 -4.61 3.65 -11.53
CA ASN A 394 -5.78 3.73 -12.40
C ASN A 394 -5.51 2.89 -13.65
N GLY A 395 -5.56 1.58 -13.47
CA GLY A 395 -5.04 0.61 -14.41
C GLY A 395 -3.51 0.48 -14.32
N ILE A 396 -2.93 -0.02 -15.41
CA ILE A 396 -1.51 -0.41 -15.48
C ILE A 396 -0.61 0.63 -16.18
N GLY A 397 -1.15 1.78 -16.58
CA GLY A 397 -0.43 2.72 -17.47
C GLY A 397 0.77 3.43 -16.83
N ALA A 398 0.79 3.54 -15.50
CA ALA A 398 1.92 4.11 -14.75
C ALA A 398 3.00 3.09 -14.36
N PHE A 399 2.85 1.84 -14.82
CA PHE A 399 3.64 0.69 -14.39
C PHE A 399 4.19 -0.10 -15.58
#